data_AF-A0A2N1VFB2-F1
#
_entry.id   AF-A0A2N1VFB2-F1
#
_cell.length_a   1.000
_cell.length_b   1.000
_cell.length_c   1.000
_cell.angle_alpha   90.00
_cell.angle_beta   90.00
_cell.angle_gamma   90.00
#
_symmetry.space_group_name_H-M   'P 1'
#
loop_
_entity.id
_entity.type
_entity.pdbx_description
1 polymer ?
#
loop_
_entity_poly.entity_id
_entity_poly.type
_entity_poly.pdbx_seq_one_letter_code
_entity_poly.pdbx_strand_id
1 'polypeptide(L)' 'MKIEEFQKKFGIIGKSHEIRDLVDIIMQVAESDISVLITGES' A
#
# COMPACT_ATOMS: atom_id res chain seq x y z
N MET A 1 -5.45 7.99 8.50
CA MET A 1 -5.68 6.54 8.43
C MET A 1 -4.37 5.84 8.78
N LYS A 2 -4.36 4.75 9.57
CA LYS A 2 -3.12 4.01 9.84
C LYS A 2 -2.83 2.99 8.74
N ILE A 3 -1.55 2.70 8.46
CA ILE A 3 -1.13 1.72 7.44
C ILE A 3 -1.83 0.37 7.63
N GLU A 4 -1.94 -0.11 8.86
CA GLU A 4 -2.60 -1.39 9.18
C GLU A 4 -4.09 -1.41 8.80
N GLU A 5 -4.79 -0.29 8.95
CA GLU A 5 -6.18 -0.15 8.53
C GLU A 5 -6.30 -0.13 7.01
N PHE A 6 -5.34 0.50 6.32
CA PHE A 6 -5.29 0.54 4.87
C PHE A 6 -5.03 -0.86 4.31
N GLN A 7 -4.03 -1.55 4.84
CA GLN A 7 -3.73 -2.92 4.49
C GLN A 7 -4.93 -3.84 4.70
N LYS A 8 -5.63 -3.71 5.84
CA LYS A 8 -6.84 -4.51 6.12
C LYS A 8 -8.00 -4.17 5.17
N LYS A 9 -8.18 -2.90 4.82
CA LYS A 9 -9.24 -2.45 3.89
C LYS A 9 -9.02 -2.95 2.46
N PHE A 10 -7.76 -3.02 2.02
CA PHE A 10 -7.38 -3.39 0.66
C PHE A 10 -6.84 -4.83 0.51
N GLY A 11 -6.86 -5.62 1.59
CA GLY A 11 -6.44 -7.03 1.55
C GLY A 11 -4.94 -7.25 1.40
N ILE A 12 -4.11 -6.29 1.82
CA ILE A 12 -2.64 -6.40 1.78
C ILE A 12 -2.19 -7.16 3.04
N ILE A 13 -1.74 -8.41 2.87
CA ILE A 13 -1.37 -9.31 3.99
C ILE A 13 0.15 -9.26 4.31
N GLY A 14 0.93 -8.57 3.49
CA GLY A 14 2.38 -8.49 3.63
C GLY A 14 2.86 -7.70 4.86
N LYS A 15 3.77 -8.30 5.62
CA LYS A 15 4.42 -7.70 6.81
C LYS A 15 5.86 -7.24 6.58
N SER A 16 6.38 -7.36 5.35
CA SER A 16 7.74 -6.92 5.03
C SER A 16 7.84 -5.39 5.09
N HIS A 17 9.05 -4.91 5.36
CA HIS A 17 9.32 -3.47 5.40
C HIS A 17 9.02 -2.81 4.05
N GLU A 18 9.34 -3.48 2.94
CA GLU A 18 9.09 -3.00 1.58
C GLU A 18 7.60 -2.80 1.30
N ILE A 19 6.74 -3.72 1.77
CA ILE A 19 5.28 -3.59 1.60
C ILE A 19 4.74 -2.44 2.44
N ARG A 20 5.30 -2.23 3.64
CA ARG A 20 4.91 -1.12 4.50
C ARG A 20 5.27 0.22 3.88
N ASP A 21 6.47 0.33 3.32
CA ASP A 21 6.96 1.53 2.64
C ASP A 21 6.17 1.81 1.35
N LEU A 22 5.86 0.77 0.57
CA LEU A 22 4.98 0.88 -0.60
C LEU A 22 3.60 1.42 -0.22
N VAL A 23 2.99 0.87 0.83
CA VAL A 23 1.68 1.34 1.31
C VAL A 23 1.77 2.79 1.79
N ASP A 24 2.84 3.18 2.46
CA ASP A 24 3.04 4.56 2.90
C ASP A 24 3.11 5.53 1.71
N ILE A 25 3.87 5.18 0.67
CA ILE A 25 3.92 5.96 -0.58
C ILE A 25 2.53 6.05 -1.22
N ILE A 26 1.81 4.93 -1.35
CA ILE A 26 0.45 4.92 -1.91
C ILE A 26 -0.47 5.85 -1.11
N MET A 27 -0.39 5.81 0.22
CA MET A 27 -1.22 6.65 1.09
C MET A 27 -0.87 8.14 0.99
N GLN A 28 0.40 8.48 0.79
CA GLN A 28 0.85 9.87 0.54
C GLN A 28 0.43 10.38 -0.84
N VAL A 29 0.43 9.49 -1.84
CA VAL A 29 0.17 9.82 -3.24
C VAL A 29 -1.35 9.84 -3.54
N ALA A 30 -2.16 9.09 -2.80
CA ALA A 30 -3.62 8.98 -2.98
C ALA A 30 -4.42 10.27 -2.68
N GLU A 31 -3.83 11.31 -2.09
CA GLU A 31 -4.46 12.65 -2.06
C GLU A 31 -4.56 13.27 -3.47
N SER A 32 -3.89 12.69 -4.47
CA SER A 32 -4.06 12.99 -5.90
C SER A 32 -4.64 11.78 -6.63
N ASP A 33 -5.49 11.99 -7.63
CA ASP A 33 -6.06 10.93 -8.47
C ASP A 33 -4.96 10.18 -9.24
N ILE A 34 -4.46 9.07 -8.69
CA ILE A 34 -3.31 8.33 -9.22
C ILE A 34 -3.61 6.83 -9.26
N SER A 35 -3.27 6.19 -10.38
CA SER A 35 -3.35 4.74 -10.57
C SER A 35 -1.99 4.09 -10.27
N VAL A 36 -1.97 3.06 -9.42
CA VAL A 36 -0.75 2.34 -9.03
C VAL A 36 -0.80 0.91 -9.56
N LEU A 37 0.20 0.53 -10.36
CA LEU A 37 0.40 -0.85 -10.85
C LEU A 37 1.39 -1.56 -9.94
N ILE A 38 0.93 -2.60 -9.26
CA ILE A 38 1.78 -3.44 -8.39
C ILE A 38 2.15 -4.70 -9.16
N THR A 39 3.46 -4.92 -9.37
CA THR A 39 4.01 -6.11 -10.05
C THR A 39 4.90 -6.89 -9.09
N GLY A 40 4.81 -8.23 -9.09
CA GLY A 40 5.68 -9.10 -8.29
C GLY A 40 5.57 -10.55 -8.75
N GLU A 41 6.67 -11.29 -8.63
CA GLU A 41 6.73 -12.73 -8.88
C GLU A 41 6.17 -13.46 -7.63
N SER A 42 5.31 -14.46 -7.84
CA SER A 42 4.65 -15.24 -6.76
C SER A 42 5.63 -16.10 -5.96
#